data_AF-A0A067TAX6-F1
#
_entry.id   AF-A0A067TAX6-F1
#
_cell.length_a   1.000
_cell.length_b   1.000
_cell.length_c   1.000
_cell.angle_alpha   90.00
_cell.angle_beta   90.00
_cell.angle_gamma   90.00
#
_symmetry.space_group_name_H-M   'P 1'
#
loop_
_entity.id
_entity.type
_entity.pdbx_description
1 polymer ?
#
loop_
_entity_poly.entity_id
_entity_poly.type
_entity_poly.pdbx_seq_one_letter_code
_entity_poly.pdbx_strand_id
1 'polypeptide(L)'
;MLRRVYRPAKSLTCLHARSYTASPTSVYPYKKLRAFPFVMSPETAQRRMANHAQRLCGGPYFLRTTFRDLFPDTWDIKFKRPTLFAAVYFPAWLISGTMFSKAIFDDTKDLTLFFFSKITYLPGCDLSTMSTPVFWSYELSDIEPVPLTENLLTQHDLRVNCVPFNTSPFSVLDLCSSVSEDGFSLKPGVKIIPHIVDDFVAMPVLLPLYVATYADENHDSGDVLTLYIQAHSNDGNIKADQDQLLKFLKKKDNKEPIEVYPTVEGKCRRLGRQRNGSRRVLVANARLVRKHSEAGAHGELENG
;
A
#
# COMPACT_ATOMS: atom_id res chain seq x y z
N MET A 1 -19.65 49.40 1.39
CA MET A 1 -18.97 48.58 2.41
C MET A 1 -19.79 47.32 2.69
N LEU A 2 -19.47 46.20 2.05
CA LEU A 2 -20.17 44.92 2.27
C LEU A 2 -19.35 44.05 3.23
N ARG A 3 -19.87 43.84 4.44
CA ARG A 3 -19.26 42.96 5.46
C ARG A 3 -19.48 41.49 5.05
N ARG A 4 -18.41 40.78 4.71
CA ARG A 4 -18.42 39.31 4.58
C ARG A 4 -18.64 38.70 5.96
N VAL A 5 -19.77 38.03 6.13
CA VAL A 5 -20.06 37.21 7.31
C VAL A 5 -19.34 35.87 7.15
N TYR A 6 -18.28 35.67 7.92
CA TYR A 6 -17.56 34.39 7.98
C TYR A 6 -18.39 33.40 8.80
N ARG A 7 -18.96 32.37 8.16
CA ARG A 7 -19.58 31.25 8.87
C ARG A 7 -18.49 30.23 9.21
N PRO A 8 -18.24 29.90 10.49
CA PRO A 8 -17.28 28.86 10.84
C PRO A 8 -17.75 27.52 10.28
N ALA A 9 -16.82 26.78 9.68
CA ALA A 9 -17.07 25.41 9.25
C ALA A 9 -17.48 24.57 10.47
N LYS A 10 -18.64 23.91 10.38
CA LYS A 10 -19.10 22.99 11.42
C LYS A 10 -18.10 21.85 11.52
N SER A 11 -17.51 21.70 12.70
CA SER A 11 -16.58 20.63 13.04
C SER A 11 -17.27 19.27 12.86
N LEU A 12 -16.81 18.48 11.89
CA LEU A 12 -17.17 17.07 11.71
C LEU A 12 -16.44 16.21 12.75
N THR A 13 -16.64 16.50 14.03
CA THR A 13 -16.08 15.72 15.15
C THR A 13 -17.16 14.84 15.74
N CYS A 14 -17.43 13.71 15.08
CA CYS A 14 -18.03 12.56 15.73
C CYS A 14 -17.76 11.28 14.95
N LEU A 15 -16.48 10.97 14.70
CA LEU A 15 -16.10 9.58 14.42
C LEU A 15 -16.16 8.84 15.76
N HIS A 16 -17.32 8.28 16.08
CA HIS A 16 -17.45 7.31 17.16
C HIS A 16 -16.44 6.19 16.91
N ALA A 17 -15.48 6.05 17.81
CA ALA A 17 -14.62 4.87 17.85
C ALA A 17 -15.53 3.66 18.00
N ARG A 18 -15.73 2.90 16.91
CA ARG A 18 -16.50 1.67 16.94
C ARG A 18 -15.77 0.70 17.87
N SER A 19 -16.41 0.39 19.00
CA SER A 19 -15.96 -0.67 19.88
C SER A 19 -16.39 -1.99 19.25
N TYR A 20 -15.46 -2.70 18.63
CA TYR A 20 -15.71 -4.03 18.09
C TYR A 20 -15.57 -5.06 19.22
N THR A 21 -16.54 -5.96 19.35
CA THR A 21 -16.47 -7.08 20.30
C THR A 21 -15.29 -7.97 19.96
N ALA A 22 -14.37 -8.18 20.91
CA ALA A 22 -13.19 -9.04 20.77
C ALA A 22 -13.52 -10.53 20.62
N SER A 23 -14.80 -10.91 20.76
CA SER A 23 -15.28 -12.27 20.58
C SER A 23 -15.48 -12.54 19.08
N PRO A 24 -14.71 -13.46 18.46
CA PRO A 24 -14.91 -13.84 17.07
C PRO A 24 -16.19 -14.67 16.96
N THR A 25 -17.34 -14.02 16.95
CA THR A 25 -18.56 -14.60 16.38
C THR A 25 -18.38 -14.57 14.88
N SER A 26 -17.71 -15.58 14.33
CA SER A 26 -17.66 -15.83 12.89
C SER A 26 -19.07 -16.16 12.38
N VAL A 27 -19.93 -15.16 12.26
CA VAL A 27 -21.30 -15.30 11.73
C VAL A 27 -21.29 -15.71 10.24
N TYR A 28 -20.14 -15.57 9.57
CA TYR A 28 -19.99 -15.98 8.18
C TYR A 28 -19.49 -17.43 8.07
N PRO A 29 -20.24 -18.34 7.42
CA PRO A 29 -19.71 -19.66 7.11
C PRO A 29 -18.51 -19.50 6.18
N TYR A 30 -17.35 -20.06 6.58
CA TYR A 30 -16.07 -20.04 5.86
C TYR A 30 -16.17 -20.38 4.36
N LYS A 31 -17.26 -21.03 3.92
CA LYS A 31 -17.57 -21.41 2.55
C LYS A 31 -17.50 -20.27 1.51
N LYS A 32 -17.74 -19.02 1.90
CA LYS A 32 -17.69 -17.87 0.97
C LYS A 32 -16.34 -17.16 0.94
N LEU A 33 -15.47 -17.41 1.91
CA LEU A 33 -14.17 -16.74 1.99
C LEU A 33 -13.19 -17.41 1.04
N ARG A 34 -12.50 -16.60 0.25
CA ARG A 34 -11.50 -17.04 -0.71
C ARG A 34 -10.11 -16.67 -0.20
N ALA A 35 -9.10 -17.46 -0.51
CA ALA A 35 -7.73 -17.22 -0.10
C ALA A 35 -6.77 -17.52 -1.26
N PHE A 36 -5.70 -16.75 -1.37
CA PHE A 36 -4.60 -17.11 -2.25
C PHE A 36 -3.66 -18.10 -1.51
N PRO A 37 -3.16 -19.15 -2.17
CA PRO A 37 -2.31 -20.14 -1.52
C PRO A 37 -0.92 -19.57 -1.22
N PHE A 38 -0.24 -20.14 -0.22
CA PHE A 38 1.19 -19.89 -0.03
C PHE A 38 1.96 -20.67 -1.09
N VAL A 39 2.72 -19.96 -1.91
CA VAL A 39 3.64 -20.51 -2.90
C VAL A 39 5.08 -20.45 -2.38
N MET A 40 5.41 -19.37 -1.67
CA MET A 40 6.75 -19.16 -1.12
C MET A 40 6.98 -19.97 0.15
N SER A 41 8.10 -20.68 0.23
CA SER A 41 8.51 -21.38 1.44
C SER A 41 8.94 -20.40 2.57
N PRO A 42 8.80 -20.79 3.86
CA PRO A 42 9.23 -19.97 4.99
C PRO A 42 10.71 -19.58 4.93
N GLU A 43 11.58 -20.51 4.54
CA GLU A 43 13.03 -20.30 4.45
C GLU A 43 13.37 -19.29 3.36
N THR A 44 12.71 -19.39 2.20
CA THR A 44 12.85 -18.43 1.10
C THR A 44 12.42 -17.03 1.55
N ALA A 45 11.31 -16.91 2.28
CA ALA A 45 10.81 -15.64 2.80
C ALA A 45 11.78 -15.00 3.80
N GLN A 46 12.24 -15.75 4.80
CA GLN A 46 13.22 -15.27 5.78
C GLN A 46 14.50 -14.81 5.10
N ARG A 47 14.99 -15.59 4.14
CA ARG A 47 16.17 -15.28 3.34
C ARG A 47 16.03 -13.96 2.59
N ARG A 48 14.92 -13.75 1.86
CA ARG A 48 14.69 -12.53 1.09
C ARG A 48 14.57 -11.30 2.02
N MET A 49 13.85 -11.43 3.13
CA MET A 49 13.70 -10.35 4.11
C MET A 49 15.01 -10.02 4.85
N ALA A 50 15.88 -10.99 5.07
CA ALA A 50 17.16 -10.79 5.77
C ALA A 50 18.06 -9.74 5.10
N ASN A 51 18.06 -9.68 3.76
CA ASN A 51 18.84 -8.68 3.02
C ASN A 51 18.36 -7.25 3.34
N HIS A 52 17.04 -7.04 3.43
CA HIS A 52 16.45 -5.76 3.79
C HIS A 52 16.67 -5.44 5.28
N ALA A 53 16.44 -6.43 6.14
CA ALA A 53 16.66 -6.29 7.58
C ALA A 53 18.11 -5.93 7.90
N GLN A 54 19.08 -6.54 7.23
CA GLN A 54 20.49 -6.23 7.43
C GLN A 54 20.85 -4.79 7.00
N ARG A 55 20.29 -4.30 5.89
CA ARG A 55 20.54 -2.93 5.43
C ARG A 55 20.00 -1.88 6.40
N LEU A 56 18.91 -2.19 7.11
CA LEU A 56 18.19 -1.25 7.96
C LEU A 56 18.56 -1.39 9.45
N CYS A 57 18.63 -2.61 9.95
CA CYS A 57 18.94 -2.96 11.35
C CYS A 57 20.41 -3.32 11.57
N GLY A 58 21.23 -3.32 10.52
CA GLY A 58 22.65 -3.64 10.56
C GLY A 58 22.97 -5.10 10.89
N GLY A 59 24.15 -5.28 11.49
CA GLY A 59 24.70 -6.58 11.90
C GLY A 59 25.93 -7.01 11.10
N PRO A 60 26.69 -8.00 11.60
CA PRO A 60 28.04 -8.34 11.12
C PRO A 60 28.09 -9.00 9.72
N TYR A 61 26.94 -9.26 9.11
CA TYR A 61 26.81 -10.04 7.88
C TYR A 61 26.57 -9.21 6.59
N PHE A 62 26.74 -7.88 6.62
CA PHE A 62 26.30 -6.99 5.52
C PHE A 62 26.90 -7.32 4.15
N LEU A 63 28.20 -7.59 4.10
CA LEU A 63 28.85 -7.99 2.84
C LEU A 63 28.38 -9.39 2.40
N ARG A 64 28.18 -10.31 3.35
CA ARG A 64 27.80 -11.69 3.05
C ARG A 64 26.39 -11.80 2.47
N THR A 65 25.45 -10.99 2.94
CA THR A 65 24.08 -11.00 2.41
C THR A 65 23.98 -10.43 1.00
N THR A 66 24.80 -9.43 0.67
CA THR A 66 24.78 -8.80 -0.66
C THR A 66 25.33 -9.72 -1.76
N PHE A 67 26.36 -10.51 -1.47
CA PHE A 67 26.93 -11.44 -2.47
C PHE A 67 26.29 -12.82 -2.46
N ARG A 68 25.33 -13.09 -1.57
CA ARG A 68 24.75 -14.41 -1.38
C ARG A 68 24.06 -14.96 -2.63
N ASP A 69 23.41 -14.11 -3.42
CA ASP A 69 22.72 -14.56 -4.65
C ASP A 69 23.70 -15.08 -5.72
N LEU A 70 25.01 -14.88 -5.52
CA LEU A 70 26.08 -15.40 -6.38
C LEU A 70 26.66 -16.73 -5.87
N PHE A 71 26.34 -17.16 -4.64
CA PHE A 71 26.88 -18.38 -4.06
C PHE A 71 25.82 -19.49 -4.01
N PRO A 72 26.19 -20.75 -4.34
CA PRO A 72 25.27 -21.88 -4.23
C PRO A 72 24.75 -22.09 -2.80
N ASP A 73 23.55 -22.65 -2.69
CA ASP A 73 22.90 -22.98 -1.41
C ASP A 73 23.72 -23.88 -0.48
N THR A 74 24.74 -24.54 -1.00
CA THR A 74 25.60 -25.47 -0.27
C THR A 74 26.54 -24.80 0.73
N TRP A 75 26.73 -23.48 0.69
CA TRP A 75 27.78 -22.78 1.46
C TRP A 75 27.39 -22.37 2.89
N ASP A 76 26.24 -22.85 3.42
CA ASP A 76 25.73 -22.56 4.78
C ASP A 76 25.93 -21.09 5.21
N ILE A 77 25.65 -20.16 4.29
CA ILE A 77 25.83 -18.74 4.55
C ILE A 77 24.76 -18.28 5.53
N LYS A 78 25.17 -18.11 6.79
CA LYS A 78 24.32 -17.55 7.85
C LYS A 78 23.82 -16.16 7.46
N PHE A 79 22.53 -15.95 7.62
CA PHE A 79 21.86 -14.67 7.41
C PHE A 79 21.15 -14.21 8.67
N LYS A 80 20.86 -12.91 8.78
CA LYS A 80 20.14 -12.36 9.94
C LYS A 80 18.75 -13.00 10.01
N ARG A 81 18.51 -13.78 11.07
CA ARG A 81 17.22 -14.43 11.33
C ARG A 81 16.29 -13.43 12.03
N PRO A 82 14.98 -13.48 11.76
CA PRO A 82 14.02 -12.69 12.52
C PRO A 82 13.90 -13.18 13.96
N THR A 83 13.60 -12.28 14.88
CA THR A 83 13.27 -12.61 16.27
C THR A 83 11.87 -13.21 16.39
N LEU A 84 10.96 -12.82 15.50
CA LEU A 84 9.61 -13.37 15.38
C LEU A 84 9.30 -13.60 13.90
N PHE A 85 8.74 -14.77 13.57
CA PHE A 85 8.33 -15.11 12.22
C PHE A 85 6.98 -15.83 12.23
N ALA A 86 6.03 -15.38 11.40
CA ALA A 86 4.70 -15.96 11.33
C ALA A 86 4.14 -15.97 9.90
N ALA A 87 3.36 -17.00 9.58
CA ALA A 87 2.51 -17.04 8.40
C ALA A 87 1.14 -16.42 8.73
N VAL A 88 0.68 -15.49 7.90
CA VAL A 88 -0.53 -14.71 8.17
C VAL A 88 -1.37 -14.59 6.89
N TYR A 89 -2.68 -14.74 7.04
CA TYR A 89 -3.65 -14.33 6.05
C TYR A 89 -4.13 -12.91 6.36
N PHE A 90 -3.80 -11.97 5.47
CA PHE A 90 -4.24 -10.58 5.58
C PHE A 90 -5.57 -10.39 4.82
N PRO A 91 -6.61 -9.86 5.47
CA PRO A 91 -7.91 -9.68 4.85
C PRO A 91 -7.89 -8.50 3.88
N ALA A 92 -8.52 -8.70 2.73
CA ALA A 92 -8.71 -7.68 1.71
C ALA A 92 -10.07 -7.82 1.04
N TRP A 93 -10.55 -6.73 0.48
CA TRP A 93 -11.72 -6.69 -0.39
C TRP A 93 -11.28 -6.38 -1.81
N LEU A 94 -11.75 -7.18 -2.75
CA LEU A 94 -11.68 -6.87 -4.17
C LEU A 94 -13.03 -6.30 -4.57
N ILE A 95 -13.03 -5.02 -4.90
CA ILE A 95 -14.23 -4.26 -5.23
C ILE A 95 -14.26 -4.08 -6.74
N SER A 96 -15.35 -4.49 -7.36
CA SER A 96 -15.62 -4.23 -8.77
C SER A 96 -16.96 -3.51 -8.88
N GLY A 97 -17.08 -2.66 -9.89
CA GLY A 97 -18.37 -2.04 -10.17
C GLY A 97 -18.29 -0.79 -11.02
N THR A 98 -19.48 -0.31 -11.35
CA THR A 98 -19.71 0.89 -12.13
C THR A 98 -20.35 1.94 -11.23
N MET A 99 -19.78 3.14 -11.23
CA MET A 99 -20.34 4.29 -10.51
C MET A 99 -20.50 5.45 -11.49
N PHE A 100 -21.72 5.97 -11.54
CA PHE A 100 -22.01 7.19 -12.25
C PHE A 100 -22.00 8.34 -11.26
N SER A 101 -21.51 9.50 -11.67
CA SER A 101 -21.61 10.71 -10.84
C SER A 101 -21.81 11.92 -11.72
N LYS A 102 -22.60 12.88 -11.23
CA LYS A 102 -22.82 14.15 -11.91
C LYS A 102 -21.95 15.22 -11.25
N ALA A 103 -21.06 15.83 -12.01
CA ALA A 103 -20.31 17.00 -11.60
C ALA A 103 -20.95 18.25 -12.18
N ILE A 104 -21.30 19.21 -11.33
CA ILE A 104 -21.88 20.50 -11.70
C ILE A 104 -20.81 21.58 -11.52
N PHE A 105 -20.50 22.31 -12.59
CA PHE A 105 -19.53 23.40 -12.61
C PHE A 105 -20.24 24.76 -12.73
N ASP A 106 -19.97 25.67 -11.78
CA ASP A 106 -20.48 27.04 -11.71
C ASP A 106 -21.98 27.14 -12.03
N ASP A 107 -22.75 26.17 -11.51
CA ASP A 107 -24.20 26.01 -11.70
C ASP A 107 -24.70 26.06 -13.16
N THR A 108 -23.81 25.90 -14.14
CA THR A 108 -24.10 26.11 -15.57
C THR A 108 -23.75 24.92 -16.44
N LYS A 109 -22.81 24.06 -16.02
CA LYS A 109 -22.39 22.90 -16.80
C LYS A 109 -22.53 21.62 -16.01
N ASP A 110 -23.41 20.76 -16.50
CA ASP A 110 -23.57 19.38 -16.05
C ASP A 110 -22.59 18.50 -16.82
N LEU A 111 -21.67 17.87 -16.11
CA LEU A 111 -20.78 16.84 -16.63
C LEU A 111 -21.12 15.51 -15.95
N THR A 112 -21.55 14.53 -16.73
CA THR A 112 -21.67 13.16 -16.22
C THR A 112 -20.30 12.50 -16.25
N LEU A 113 -19.79 12.16 -15.08
CA LEU A 113 -18.58 11.40 -14.86
C LEU A 113 -18.92 9.91 -14.77
N PHE A 114 -18.27 9.11 -15.60
CA PHE A 114 -18.37 7.66 -15.55
C PHE A 114 -17.11 7.08 -14.91
N PHE A 115 -17.29 6.39 -13.79
CA PHE A 115 -16.22 5.68 -13.10
C PHE A 115 -16.42 4.18 -13.28
N PHE A 116 -15.49 3.55 -13.98
CA PHE A 116 -15.42 2.11 -14.12
C PHE A 116 -14.23 1.59 -13.34
N SER A 117 -14.48 0.77 -12.31
CA SER A 117 -13.41 0.03 -11.66
C SER A 117 -13.50 -1.44 -12.04
N LYS A 118 -12.43 -1.95 -12.69
CA LYS A 118 -12.31 -3.39 -12.94
C LYS A 118 -12.15 -4.14 -11.62
N ILE A 119 -11.14 -3.80 -10.85
CA ILE A 119 -10.86 -4.35 -9.51
C ILE A 119 -10.11 -3.28 -8.72
N THR A 120 -10.71 -2.79 -7.64
CA THR A 120 -10.08 -1.95 -6.63
C THR A 120 -9.77 -2.78 -5.41
N TYR A 121 -8.54 -2.65 -4.89
CA TYR A 121 -8.13 -3.21 -3.61
C TYR A 121 -8.53 -2.29 -2.46
N LEU A 122 -9.16 -2.86 -1.43
CA LEU A 122 -9.38 -2.21 -0.14
C LEU A 122 -8.89 -3.15 0.98
N PRO A 123 -8.00 -2.71 1.88
CA PRO A 123 -7.63 -3.49 3.06
C PRO A 123 -8.87 -3.86 3.89
N GLY A 124 -8.98 -5.13 4.28
CA GLY A 124 -10.08 -5.64 5.11
C GLY A 124 -9.87 -5.38 6.61
N CYS A 125 -8.69 -4.89 6.99
CA CYS A 125 -8.32 -4.58 8.36
C CYS A 125 -7.66 -3.20 8.48
N ASP A 126 -7.94 -2.48 9.56
CA ASP A 126 -7.41 -1.15 9.87
C ASP A 126 -6.17 -1.15 10.78
N LEU A 127 -5.51 -2.29 10.98
CA LEU A 127 -4.25 -2.39 11.73
C LEU A 127 -3.21 -1.42 11.16
N SER A 128 -2.86 -0.37 11.90
CA SER A 128 -2.00 0.73 11.44
C SER A 128 -0.70 0.26 10.76
N THR A 129 -0.11 -0.79 11.31
CA THR A 129 1.16 -1.38 10.86
C THR A 129 1.04 -2.13 9.51
N MET A 130 -0.16 -2.63 9.18
CA MET A 130 -0.42 -3.46 7.99
C MET A 130 -1.38 -2.82 6.98
N SER A 131 -2.16 -1.83 7.37
CA SER A 131 -3.16 -1.18 6.49
C SER A 131 -2.53 -0.16 5.54
N THR A 132 -1.38 0.39 5.93
CA THR A 132 -0.60 1.35 5.13
C THR A 132 0.01 0.75 3.85
N PRO A 133 0.68 -0.42 3.89
CA PRO A 133 1.17 -1.07 2.68
C PRO A 133 0.05 -1.62 1.78
N VAL A 134 0.11 -1.29 0.49
CA VAL A 134 -0.76 -1.92 -0.53
C VAL A 134 -0.24 -3.32 -0.83
N PHE A 135 -0.97 -4.37 -0.41
CA PHE A 135 -0.62 -5.77 -0.67
C PHE A 135 -1.27 -6.36 -1.93
N TRP A 136 -1.91 -5.56 -2.76
CA TRP A 136 -2.35 -6.01 -4.08
C TRP A 136 -1.24 -5.81 -5.10
N SER A 137 -0.86 -6.87 -5.81
CA SER A 137 0.10 -6.85 -6.93
C SER A 137 -0.64 -7.12 -8.24
N TYR A 138 -0.04 -6.72 -9.37
CA TYR A 138 -0.59 -7.06 -10.69
C TYR A 138 -0.59 -8.57 -10.93
N GLU A 139 0.38 -9.31 -10.39
CA GLU A 139 0.45 -10.78 -10.47
C GLU A 139 -0.81 -11.46 -9.90
N LEU A 140 -1.43 -10.88 -8.87
CA LEU A 140 -2.66 -11.41 -8.28
C LEU A 140 -3.89 -11.25 -9.18
N SER A 141 -3.87 -10.40 -10.22
CA SER A 141 -5.01 -10.30 -11.14
C SER A 141 -5.17 -11.51 -12.05
N ASP A 142 -4.09 -12.27 -12.24
CA ASP A 142 -4.05 -13.44 -13.12
C ASP A 142 -4.22 -14.76 -12.35
N ILE A 143 -4.35 -14.69 -11.03
CA ILE A 143 -4.49 -15.84 -10.13
C ILE A 143 -5.91 -15.87 -9.57
N GLU A 144 -6.58 -17.01 -9.68
CA GLU A 144 -7.90 -17.20 -9.06
C GLU A 144 -7.76 -17.63 -7.60
N PRO A 145 -8.38 -16.93 -6.64
CA PRO A 145 -8.33 -17.34 -5.24
C PRO A 145 -9.21 -18.57 -4.99
N VAL A 146 -8.73 -19.49 -4.16
CA VAL A 146 -9.41 -20.75 -3.86
C VAL A 146 -10.31 -20.62 -2.62
N PRO A 147 -11.36 -21.44 -2.46
CA PRO A 147 -12.12 -21.48 -1.20
C PRO A 147 -11.21 -21.75 0.00
N LEU A 148 -11.43 -21.03 1.10
CA LEU A 148 -10.67 -21.26 2.32
C LEU A 148 -11.02 -22.64 2.89
N THR A 149 -10.01 -23.49 3.03
CA THR A 149 -10.11 -24.85 3.60
C THR A 149 -9.17 -24.98 4.79
N GLU A 150 -9.36 -26.01 5.63
CA GLU A 150 -8.49 -26.27 6.78
C GLU A 150 -7.03 -26.50 6.36
N ASN A 151 -6.80 -27.09 5.19
CA ASN A 151 -5.45 -27.27 4.63
C ASN A 151 -4.74 -25.94 4.40
N LEU A 152 -5.44 -24.85 4.09
CA LEU A 152 -4.83 -23.53 3.93
C LEU A 152 -4.48 -22.87 5.27
N LEU A 153 -5.02 -23.38 6.39
CA LEU A 153 -4.66 -22.91 7.73
C LEU A 153 -3.36 -23.53 8.23
N THR A 154 -2.80 -24.51 7.52
CA THR A 154 -1.48 -25.09 7.80
C THR A 154 -0.68 -25.17 6.50
N GLN A 155 0.33 -24.34 6.34
CA GLN A 155 1.12 -24.24 5.10
C GLN A 155 2.60 -24.34 5.44
N HIS A 156 3.32 -25.25 4.76
CA HIS A 156 4.74 -25.51 5.02
C HIS A 156 5.04 -25.78 6.50
N ASP A 157 4.23 -26.63 7.13
CA ASP A 157 4.31 -26.98 8.56
C ASP A 157 4.14 -25.79 9.53
N LEU A 158 3.70 -24.63 9.03
CA LEU A 158 3.35 -23.47 9.84
C LEU A 158 1.84 -23.33 9.95
N ARG A 159 1.37 -23.07 11.17
CA ARG A 159 0.00 -22.62 11.40
C ARG A 159 -0.15 -21.19 10.87
N VAL A 160 -1.12 -20.99 9.99
CA VAL A 160 -1.43 -19.68 9.40
C VAL A 160 -2.43 -18.95 10.29
N ASN A 161 -2.08 -17.74 10.71
CA ASN A 161 -2.96 -16.88 11.50
C ASN A 161 -3.83 -16.04 10.57
N CYS A 162 -5.15 -16.08 10.73
CA CYS A 162 -6.05 -15.23 9.97
C CYS A 162 -6.31 -13.92 10.71
N VAL A 163 -5.96 -12.79 10.10
CA VAL A 163 -6.31 -11.47 10.63
C VAL A 163 -7.80 -11.22 10.37
N PRO A 164 -8.57 -10.79 11.38
CA PRO A 164 -10.00 -10.60 11.23
C PRO A 164 -10.33 -9.40 10.33
N PHE A 165 -11.43 -9.49 9.59
CA PHE A 165 -12.00 -8.35 8.90
C PHE A 165 -12.61 -7.38 9.93
N ASN A 166 -12.24 -6.11 9.87
CA ASN A 166 -12.90 -5.04 10.63
C ASN A 166 -13.23 -3.81 9.78
N THR A 167 -12.79 -3.78 8.52
CA THR A 167 -13.17 -2.79 7.51
C THR A 167 -14.21 -3.39 6.56
N SER A 168 -15.32 -2.68 6.36
CA SER A 168 -16.39 -3.07 5.42
C SER A 168 -16.43 -2.11 4.23
N PRO A 169 -16.41 -2.62 2.98
CA PRO A 169 -16.49 -1.81 1.77
C PRO A 169 -17.88 -1.18 1.60
N PHE A 170 -18.91 -1.77 2.20
CA PHE A 170 -20.29 -1.29 2.12
C PHE A 170 -20.52 0.01 2.90
N SER A 171 -19.63 0.34 3.84
CA SER A 171 -19.68 1.64 4.54
C SER A 171 -19.52 2.82 3.57
N VAL A 172 -18.89 2.61 2.41
CA VAL A 172 -18.80 3.61 1.34
C VAL A 172 -20.16 3.80 0.68
N LEU A 173 -20.95 2.75 0.50
CA LEU A 173 -22.31 2.86 -0.04
C LEU A 173 -23.23 3.60 0.92
N ASP A 174 -23.11 3.32 2.22
CA ASP A 174 -23.82 4.08 3.25
C ASP A 174 -23.47 5.57 3.17
N LEU A 175 -22.18 5.88 3.00
CA LEU A 175 -21.72 7.26 2.82
C LEU A 175 -22.32 7.87 1.55
N CYS A 176 -22.27 7.19 0.41
CA CYS A 176 -22.87 7.65 -0.85
C CYS A 176 -24.38 7.89 -0.72
N SER A 177 -25.10 7.04 0.03
CA SER A 177 -26.55 7.22 0.29
C SER A 177 -26.85 8.36 1.26
N SER A 178 -25.89 8.69 2.13
CA SER A 178 -26.01 9.79 3.10
C SER A 178 -25.66 11.16 2.50
N VAL A 179 -24.96 11.20 1.35
CA VAL A 179 -24.74 12.44 0.63
C VAL A 179 -26.11 12.95 0.18
N SER A 180 -26.48 14.15 0.62
CA SER A 180 -27.72 14.78 0.21
C SER A 180 -27.81 14.86 -1.32
N GLU A 181 -29.02 15.03 -1.86
CA GLU A 181 -29.21 15.36 -3.28
C GLU A 181 -28.41 16.62 -3.69
N ASP A 182 -28.02 17.42 -2.70
CA ASP A 182 -27.08 18.52 -2.82
C ASP A 182 -25.60 18.13 -2.97
N GLY A 183 -25.26 16.86 -3.14
CA GLY A 183 -23.90 16.42 -3.38
C GLY A 183 -22.89 16.90 -2.33
N PHE A 184 -21.61 16.85 -2.68
CA PHE A 184 -20.54 17.45 -1.89
C PHE A 184 -19.75 18.44 -2.74
N SER A 185 -19.36 19.57 -2.13
CA SER A 185 -18.52 20.57 -2.79
C SER A 185 -17.04 20.21 -2.58
N LEU A 186 -16.34 19.86 -3.66
CA LEU A 186 -14.89 19.65 -3.64
C LEU A 186 -14.13 20.98 -3.56
N LYS A 187 -14.66 21.98 -4.28
CA LYS A 187 -14.16 23.35 -4.34
C LYS A 187 -15.32 24.30 -4.66
N PRO A 188 -15.19 25.60 -4.37
CA PRO A 188 -16.17 26.58 -4.81
C PRO A 188 -16.45 26.43 -6.31
N GLY A 189 -17.73 26.37 -6.69
CA GLY A 189 -18.16 26.18 -8.07
C GLY A 189 -18.08 24.74 -8.59
N VAL A 190 -17.68 23.74 -7.79
CA VAL A 190 -17.73 22.32 -8.21
C VAL A 190 -18.46 21.48 -7.18
N LYS A 191 -19.63 20.98 -7.58
CA LYS A 191 -20.51 20.10 -6.80
C LYS A 191 -20.48 18.72 -7.45
N ILE A 192 -20.19 17.69 -6.67
CA ILE A 192 -20.29 16.30 -7.12
C ILE A 192 -21.51 15.67 -6.46
N ILE A 193 -22.43 15.20 -7.29
CA ILE A 193 -23.58 14.42 -6.88
C ILE A 193 -23.24 12.96 -7.24
N PRO A 194 -22.93 12.11 -6.25
CA PRO A 194 -22.76 10.69 -6.51
C PRO A 194 -24.09 10.14 -7.04
N HIS A 195 -24.04 9.41 -8.15
CA HIS A 195 -25.20 8.72 -8.71
C HIS A 195 -25.06 7.21 -8.44
N ILE A 196 -26.16 6.51 -8.74
CA ILE A 196 -26.41 5.08 -8.54
C ILE A 196 -25.16 4.24 -8.82
N VAL A 197 -24.88 3.32 -7.90
CA VAL A 197 -23.93 2.23 -8.09
C VAL A 197 -24.74 1.03 -8.56
N ASP A 198 -24.65 0.69 -9.85
CA ASP A 198 -25.52 -0.31 -10.47
C ASP A 198 -25.02 -1.74 -10.19
N ASP A 199 -23.70 -1.95 -10.29
CA ASP A 199 -23.07 -3.27 -10.21
C ASP A 199 -21.98 -3.36 -9.12
N PHE A 200 -22.29 -2.96 -7.87
CA PHE A 200 -21.30 -3.06 -6.79
C PHE A 200 -21.08 -4.52 -6.35
N VAL A 201 -19.88 -5.03 -6.60
CA VAL A 201 -19.45 -6.35 -6.13
C VAL A 201 -18.26 -6.17 -5.20
N ALA A 202 -18.35 -6.72 -3.99
CA ALA A 202 -17.24 -6.78 -3.06
C ALA A 202 -16.95 -8.23 -2.68
N MET A 203 -15.78 -8.73 -3.11
CA MET A 203 -15.34 -10.09 -2.83
C MET A 203 -14.30 -10.09 -1.70
N PRO A 204 -14.59 -10.73 -0.55
CA PRO A 204 -13.60 -10.87 0.51
C PRO A 204 -12.56 -11.92 0.12
N VAL A 205 -11.29 -11.55 0.22
CA VAL A 205 -10.15 -12.43 -0.06
C VAL A 205 -9.12 -12.37 1.07
N LEU A 206 -8.36 -13.44 1.23
CA LEU A 206 -7.21 -13.51 2.14
C LEU A 206 -5.91 -13.56 1.34
N LEU A 207 -5.01 -12.62 1.63
CA LEU A 207 -3.70 -12.51 1.01
C LEU A 207 -2.64 -13.22 1.89
N PRO A 208 -1.87 -14.17 1.34
CA PRO A 208 -0.85 -14.90 2.08
C PRO A 208 0.37 -14.01 2.28
N LEU A 209 0.73 -13.75 3.53
CA LEU A 209 1.90 -12.96 3.91
C LEU A 209 2.75 -13.76 4.90
N TYR A 210 4.07 -13.55 4.85
CA TYR A 210 4.92 -13.77 6.01
C TYR A 210 5.22 -12.45 6.70
N VAL A 211 5.18 -12.48 8.02
CA VAL A 211 5.52 -11.34 8.89
C VAL A 211 6.76 -11.70 9.67
N ALA A 212 7.74 -10.79 9.67
CA ALA A 212 9.01 -10.99 10.33
C ALA A 212 9.43 -9.75 11.12
N THR A 213 9.81 -9.93 12.37
CA THR A 213 10.35 -8.85 13.21
C THR A 213 11.85 -9.04 13.39
N TYR A 214 12.62 -7.95 13.30
CA TYR A 214 14.07 -7.93 13.45
C TYR A 214 14.46 -6.89 14.49
N ALA A 215 15.38 -7.24 15.40
CA ALA A 215 15.97 -6.29 16.33
C ALA A 215 17.05 -5.42 15.67
N ASP A 216 17.10 -4.13 16.04
CA ASP A 216 18.18 -3.21 15.71
C ASP A 216 19.46 -3.59 16.48
N GLU A 217 20.49 -4.00 15.76
CA GLU A 217 21.80 -4.33 16.35
C GLU A 217 22.77 -3.14 16.31
N ASN A 218 22.45 -2.07 15.58
CA ASN A 218 23.40 -0.99 15.37
C ASN A 218 23.55 -0.03 16.57
N HIS A 219 22.69 -0.15 17.57
CA HIS A 219 22.42 0.96 18.49
C HIS A 219 21.98 0.59 19.91
N ASP A 220 21.90 -0.70 20.25
CA ASP A 220 21.39 -1.18 21.54
C ASP A 220 20.06 -0.53 21.98
N SER A 221 19.28 0.00 21.03
CA SER A 221 18.12 0.83 21.33
C SER A 221 16.88 0.01 21.68
N GLY A 222 16.94 -1.31 21.47
CA GLY A 222 15.78 -2.18 21.56
C GLY A 222 14.73 -1.91 20.47
N ASP A 223 15.04 -1.09 19.47
CA ASP A 223 14.13 -0.84 18.35
C ASP A 223 13.93 -2.11 17.53
N VAL A 224 12.72 -2.29 17.01
CA VAL A 224 12.37 -3.41 16.15
C VAL A 224 11.85 -2.93 14.80
N LEU A 225 12.20 -3.66 13.75
CA LEU A 225 11.70 -3.47 12.40
C LEU A 225 10.82 -4.66 12.00
N THR A 226 9.61 -4.37 11.58
CA THR A 226 8.67 -5.35 11.05
C THR A 226 8.67 -5.29 9.53
N LEU A 227 8.96 -6.44 8.93
CA LEU A 227 8.91 -6.67 7.49
C LEU A 227 7.76 -7.61 7.15
N TYR A 228 7.17 -7.37 5.99
CA TYR A 228 6.10 -8.15 5.40
C TYR A 228 6.57 -8.60 4.02
N ILE A 229 6.32 -9.86 3.67
CA ILE A 229 6.54 -10.33 2.30
C ILE A 229 5.31 -11.08 1.81
N GLN A 230 4.87 -10.75 0.61
CA GLN A 230 3.78 -11.48 -0.05
C GLN A 230 4.26 -12.88 -0.43
N ALA A 231 3.44 -13.89 -0.14
CA ALA A 231 3.80 -15.29 -0.33
C ALA A 231 3.01 -16.01 -1.43
N HIS A 232 2.24 -15.28 -2.26
CA HIS A 232 1.49 -15.84 -3.39
C HIS A 232 2.38 -16.14 -4.61
N SER A 233 3.60 -15.62 -4.65
CA SER A 233 4.62 -15.90 -5.66
C SER A 233 5.97 -16.10 -4.98
N ASN A 234 6.90 -16.76 -5.66
CA ASN A 234 8.27 -16.91 -5.15
C ASN A 234 9.04 -15.58 -5.14
N ASP A 235 8.55 -14.57 -5.85
CA ASP A 235 9.22 -13.27 -5.92
C ASP A 235 8.85 -12.35 -4.77
N GLY A 236 7.57 -12.25 -4.42
CA GLY A 236 7.07 -11.61 -3.20
C GLY A 236 7.56 -10.16 -2.95
N ASN A 237 6.65 -9.19 -2.98
CA ASN A 237 7.03 -7.81 -2.65
C ASN A 237 7.29 -7.66 -1.14
N ILE A 238 8.48 -7.18 -0.77
CA ILE A 238 8.86 -6.89 0.61
C ILE A 238 8.42 -5.46 0.96
N LYS A 239 7.70 -5.33 2.06
CA LYS A 239 7.25 -4.07 2.63
C LYS A 239 7.70 -3.99 4.08
N ALA A 240 7.81 -2.76 4.60
CA ALA A 240 8.13 -2.51 5.98
C ALA A 240 7.00 -1.71 6.63
N ASP A 241 6.88 -1.84 7.94
CA ASP A 241 6.11 -0.88 8.72
C ASP A 241 6.66 0.54 8.51
N GLN A 242 5.81 1.45 8.02
CA GLN A 242 6.25 2.77 7.58
C GLN A 242 6.74 3.64 8.75
N ASP A 243 6.08 3.57 9.89
CA ASP A 243 6.44 4.39 11.06
C ASP A 243 7.75 3.91 11.66
N GLN A 244 7.95 2.59 11.76
CA GLN A 244 9.22 2.01 12.17
C GLN A 244 10.31 2.38 11.16
N LEU A 245 10.09 2.20 9.85
CA LEU A 245 11.07 2.53 8.82
C LEU A 245 11.51 4.00 8.90
N LEU A 246 10.58 4.93 9.06
CA LEU A 246 10.90 6.36 9.20
C LEU A 246 11.74 6.65 10.45
N LYS A 247 11.52 5.95 11.56
CA LYS A 247 12.37 6.05 12.76
C LYS A 247 13.79 5.57 12.47
N PHE A 248 13.96 4.44 11.78
CA PHE A 248 15.28 3.93 11.38
C PHE A 248 16.02 4.89 10.44
N LEU A 249 15.32 5.47 9.47
CA LEU A 249 15.94 6.41 8.52
C LEU A 249 16.39 7.72 9.21
N LYS A 250 15.56 8.30 10.07
CA LYS A 250 15.92 9.52 10.82
C LYS A 250 17.15 9.30 11.72
N LYS A 251 17.27 8.13 12.32
CA LYS A 251 18.41 7.76 13.16
C LYS A 251 19.70 7.66 12.35
N LYS A 252 19.59 7.23 11.09
CA LYS A 252 20.72 7.11 10.16
C LYS A 252 21.22 8.48 9.69
N ASP A 253 20.32 9.42 9.41
CA ASP A 253 20.67 10.77 8.97
C ASP A 253 21.38 11.59 10.07
N ASN A 254 21.16 11.25 11.34
CA ASN A 254 21.84 11.88 12.48
C ASN A 254 23.27 11.34 12.72
N LYS A 255 23.71 10.32 11.98
CA LYS A 255 25.13 9.95 11.96
C LYS A 255 25.83 10.77 10.90
N GLU A 256 27.01 11.30 11.24
CA GLU A 256 27.88 12.02 10.31
C GLU A 256 27.99 11.29 8.96
N PRO A 257 28.11 12.02 7.84
CA PRO A 257 28.11 11.45 6.51
C PRO A 257 29.13 10.32 6.44
N ILE A 258 28.63 9.11 6.26
CA ILE A 258 29.44 7.93 5.99
C ILE A 258 30.21 8.26 4.71
N GLU A 259 31.54 8.35 4.78
CA GLU A 259 32.39 8.40 3.60
C GLU A 259 32.06 7.19 2.74
N VAL A 260 31.28 7.43 1.68
CA VAL A 260 30.95 6.41 0.69
C VAL A 260 32.21 6.18 -0.12
N TYR A 261 32.97 5.13 0.23
CA TYR A 261 34.01 4.65 -0.67
C TYR A 261 33.38 4.35 -2.03
N PRO A 262 33.93 4.89 -3.13
CA PRO A 262 33.38 4.71 -4.46
C PRO A 262 33.33 3.22 -4.77
N THR A 263 32.12 2.72 -5.01
CA THR A 263 31.90 1.37 -5.50
C THR A 263 32.51 1.30 -6.90
N VAL A 264 33.47 0.39 -7.09
CA VAL A 264 34.13 0.14 -8.37
C VAL A 264 33.07 -0.08 -9.45
N GLU A 265 33.00 0.84 -10.40
CA GLU A 265 32.07 0.78 -11.53
C GLU A 265 32.31 -0.49 -12.35
N GLY A 266 31.40 -1.46 -12.20
CA GLY A 266 31.27 -2.59 -13.10
C GLY A 266 30.85 -2.11 -14.48
N LYS A 267 31.80 -2.18 -15.43
CA LYS A 267 31.67 -1.86 -16.86
C LYS A 267 30.52 -2.65 -17.50
N CYS A 268 29.33 -2.07 -17.56
CA CYS A 268 28.17 -2.66 -18.22
C CYS A 268 28.34 -2.55 -19.75
N ARG A 269 28.77 -3.65 -20.39
CA ARG A 269 28.85 -3.76 -21.86
C ARG A 269 27.44 -3.69 -22.45
N ARG A 270 27.18 -2.60 -23.18
CA ARG A 270 26.04 -2.48 -24.11
C ARG A 270 26.10 -3.60 -25.14
N LEU A 271 25.20 -4.57 -25.07
CA LEU A 271 24.82 -5.37 -26.22
C LEU A 271 23.54 -4.76 -26.81
N GLY A 272 23.71 -4.05 -27.92
CA GLY A 272 22.61 -3.56 -28.73
C GLY A 272 21.93 -4.70 -29.46
N ARG A 273 20.60 -4.71 -29.45
CA ARG A 273 19.82 -5.24 -30.56
C ARG A 273 18.48 -4.52 -30.63
N GLN A 274 18.37 -3.67 -31.64
CA GLN A 274 17.12 -3.12 -32.13
C GLN A 274 16.16 -4.25 -32.49
N ARG A 275 14.90 -4.12 -32.09
CA ARG A 275 13.77 -4.49 -32.95
C ARG A 275 12.57 -3.61 -32.61
N ASN A 276 12.11 -2.91 -33.65
CA ASN A 276 10.95 -2.05 -33.69
C ASN A 276 9.69 -2.80 -33.26
N GLY A 277 8.89 -2.16 -32.41
CA GLY A 277 7.59 -2.68 -31.98
C GLY A 277 6.86 -1.63 -31.16
N SER A 278 6.09 -0.80 -31.85
CA SER A 278 5.25 0.26 -31.32
C SER A 278 4.39 -0.21 -30.13
N ARG A 279 4.67 0.30 -28.92
CA ARG A 279 3.72 0.32 -27.81
C ARG A 279 3.85 1.65 -27.07
N ARG A 280 2.75 2.42 -27.12
CA ARG A 280 2.52 3.61 -26.30
C ARG A 280 2.60 3.21 -24.82
N VAL A 281 3.62 3.70 -24.12
CA VAL A 281 3.67 3.71 -22.66
C VAL A 281 3.17 5.09 -22.23
N LEU A 282 1.99 5.11 -21.60
CA LEU A 282 1.49 6.28 -20.88
C LEU A 282 2.33 6.44 -19.61
N VAL A 283 3.31 7.34 -19.66
CA VAL A 283 4.02 7.81 -18.48
C VAL A 283 3.19 8.93 -17.86
N ALA A 284 2.40 8.60 -16.83
CA ALA A 284 1.78 9.60 -15.97
C ALA A 284 2.85 10.14 -15.00
N ASN A 285 3.57 11.17 -15.42
CA ASN A 285 4.43 11.96 -14.54
C ASN A 285 3.57 12.93 -13.74
N ALA A 286 3.31 12.58 -12.48
CA ALA A 286 2.81 13.51 -11.47
C ALA A 286 3.99 14.22 -10.80
N ARG A 287 4.25 15.47 -11.19
CA ARG A 287 4.83 16.59 -10.40
C ARG A 287 5.56 17.58 -11.32
N LEU A 288 4.91 18.70 -11.64
CA LEU A 288 5.58 20.01 -11.72
C LEU A 288 4.54 21.14 -11.84
N VAL A 289 4.01 21.63 -10.71
CA VAL A 289 3.42 22.98 -10.65
C VAL A 289 3.87 23.60 -9.33
N ARG A 290 5.06 24.21 -9.35
CA ARG A 290 5.46 25.25 -8.39
C ARG A 290 6.63 26.02 -9.00
N LYS A 291 6.30 27.21 -9.52
CA LYS A 291 7.10 28.43 -9.70
C LYS A 291 6.72 29.10 -11.03
N HIS A 292 5.75 30.00 -10.95
CA HIS A 292 5.69 31.22 -11.76
C HIS A 292 4.74 32.19 -11.05
N SER A 293 5.27 32.91 -10.07
CA SER A 293 4.66 34.13 -9.55
C SER A 293 5.78 35.04 -9.07
N GLU A 294 6.58 35.52 -10.02
CA GLU A 294 7.51 36.64 -9.84
C GLU A 294 8.08 36.98 -11.22
N ALA A 295 7.33 37.80 -11.97
CA ALA A 295 7.87 38.64 -13.04
C ALA A 295 6.81 39.68 -13.46
N GLY A 296 7.12 40.95 -13.24
CA GLY A 296 6.74 42.03 -14.15
C GLY A 296 5.39 42.69 -13.92
N ALA A 297 5.34 43.67 -13.01
CA ALA A 297 4.45 44.82 -13.14
C ALA A 297 5.31 46.10 -13.06
N HIS A 298 5.94 46.43 -14.20
CA HIS A 298 6.51 47.74 -14.50
C HIS A 298 6.16 48.07 -15.96
N GLY A 299 5.66 49.29 -16.19
CA GLY A 299 5.15 49.81 -17.46
C GLY A 299 3.83 50.54 -17.19
N GLU A 300 3.86 51.79 -16.71
CA GLU A 300 3.88 53.00 -17.56
C GLU A 300 2.82 53.00 -18.65
N LEU A 301 1.82 53.87 -18.50
CA LEU A 301 1.15 54.54 -19.60
C LEU A 301 0.70 55.92 -19.12
N GLU A 302 1.36 56.93 -19.69
CA GLU A 302 0.93 58.32 -19.75
C GLU A 302 -0.42 58.46 -20.48
N ASN A 303 -1.16 59.51 -20.10
CA ASN A 303 -1.92 60.47 -20.93
C ASN A 303 -3.32 60.75 -20.40
N GLY A 304 -3.53 62.01 -20.01
CA GLY A 304 -4.82 62.59 -19.61
C GLY A 304 -4.71 63.53 -18.43
#